data_AF-A0A835N7L3-F1
#
_entry.id   AF-A0A835N7L3-F1
#
_cell.length_a   1.000
_cell.length_b   1.000
_cell.length_c   1.000
_cell.angle_alpha   90.00
_cell.angle_beta   90.00
_cell.angle_gamma   90.00
#
_symmetry.space_group_name_H-M   'P 1'
#
loop_
_entity.id
_entity.type
_entity.pdbx_description
1 polymer ?
#
loop_
_entity_poly.entity_id
_entity_poly.type
_entity_poly.pdbx_seq_one_letter_code
_entity_poly.pdbx_strand_id
1 'polypeptide(L)'
;MPLLHLPSRFSSPSFPLINLTTRKRPISTTAITMSLSSSPSQSVSNNPNEHKDTENLIAQVLKYHNQTKHFFTNYARGPRGLDWANQPNPFRRYVSSPLLPLLHFPVENTQDSTSVSAPLYHSLFMSLPSPKPISKSSVSQLFYDSLALSAWKTTGFSTWSLRANPSSGNLHPTEAYIISPAIDSVCDSAFVAHYAPKEHSLELRAKIPDTFFPNFFPSNAFLIGVSSIFWREAWKYGERAFRYCNHDVGHAIGAISLAAAELGWDVKLLDGLGFKELERLMGLGIYQGFRIPDKPIKGKFPEIEFEHPDCVLVVFPNGVNDFNVNYKELSLAIMEFGNLEWIGNPNSLSKEHACWDVIYVTAEAVKKPLKIDDKFLVDKFQNSGVCSEGSYKGFSAREITRKRRSAAHMDGVTKIDRDTFYQIMLHCLPSGCGSGEKQKRQLALPFRALSWDAEVHAILFVHGVVGLSKGLYFLVRNEDHLDELKKVTRAEFKWEKPEGCPVDLPLYELARGDCQQIAKQLSCHQDIASDGCFSLGIVAHFEPTLHSKGAWMYPRLFWETGVLGQVLYLEAHAVGISATGIGCFFDDPVHEILGLRGSNFQSLYHFTVGGPVLDKRIMSLPAYPGPSTDA
;
A
#
# COMPACT_ATOMS: atom_id res chain seq x y z
N MET A 1 -3.65 -20.25 11.66
CA MET A 1 -4.65 -19.20 11.31
C MET A 1 -6.00 -19.58 11.88
N PRO A 2 -6.73 -18.72 12.61
CA PRO A 2 -8.09 -19.04 12.98
C PRO A 2 -8.96 -19.04 11.73
N LEU A 3 -9.78 -20.08 11.63
CA LEU A 3 -10.65 -20.41 10.51
C LEU A 3 -11.76 -19.36 10.34
N LEU A 4 -11.86 -18.76 9.14
CA LEU A 4 -13.08 -18.10 8.70
C LEU A 4 -13.94 -19.17 8.01
N HIS A 5 -14.86 -19.77 8.75
CA HIS A 5 -15.93 -20.57 8.15
C HIS A 5 -16.88 -19.64 7.39
N LEU A 6 -16.99 -19.85 6.07
CA LEU A 6 -18.05 -19.27 5.23
C LEU A 6 -19.41 -19.83 5.69
N PRO A 7 -20.34 -19.01 6.20
CA PRO A 7 -21.69 -19.48 6.45
C PRO A 7 -22.51 -19.48 5.15
N SER A 8 -23.16 -20.60 4.87
CA SER A 8 -24.10 -20.75 3.78
C SER A 8 -25.50 -20.25 4.15
N ARG A 9 -26.06 -19.37 3.30
CA ARG A 9 -27.44 -18.86 3.24
C ARG A 9 -27.84 -17.83 4.32
N PHE A 10 -28.09 -16.60 3.88
CA PHE A 10 -28.88 -15.61 4.61
C PHE A 10 -29.89 -14.92 3.69
N SER A 11 -31.11 -14.80 4.20
CA SER A 11 -32.21 -13.97 3.70
C SER A 11 -31.88 -12.48 3.83
N SER A 12 -32.36 -11.69 2.88
CA SER A 12 -32.18 -10.23 2.78
C SER A 12 -32.60 -9.48 4.06
N PRO A 13 -31.71 -8.72 4.73
CA PRO A 13 -32.10 -7.79 5.76
C PRO A 13 -32.37 -6.40 5.16
N SER A 14 -33.49 -5.79 5.57
CA SER A 14 -33.76 -4.37 5.38
C SER A 14 -32.84 -3.53 6.28
N PHE A 15 -32.29 -2.44 5.72
CA PHE A 15 -31.46 -1.49 6.47
C PHE A 15 -32.26 -0.87 7.64
N PRO A 16 -31.73 -0.80 8.88
CA PRO A 16 -32.28 0.09 9.88
C PRO A 16 -32.03 1.54 9.44
N LEU A 17 -33.12 2.29 9.25
CA LEU A 17 -33.07 3.74 9.04
C LEU A 17 -32.32 4.39 10.20
N ILE A 18 -31.22 5.08 9.88
CA ILE A 18 -30.61 6.04 10.79
C ILE A 18 -31.70 7.08 11.09
N ASN A 19 -32.15 7.17 12.35
CA ASN A 19 -33.10 8.19 12.79
C ASN A 19 -32.42 9.57 12.73
N LEU A 20 -32.48 10.20 11.56
CA LEU A 20 -32.02 11.56 11.31
C LEU A 20 -33.08 12.55 11.81
N THR A 21 -32.79 13.25 12.90
CA THR A 21 -33.67 14.34 13.40
C THR A 21 -33.58 15.54 12.45
N THR A 22 -34.67 15.83 11.73
CA THR A 22 -34.75 16.92 10.75
C THR A 22 -35.20 18.25 11.38
N ARG A 23 -34.52 19.36 11.07
CA ARG A 23 -35.05 20.73 11.27
C ARG A 23 -35.13 21.41 9.90
N LYS A 24 -36.34 21.66 9.40
CA LYS A 24 -36.60 22.33 8.11
C LYS A 24 -36.44 23.85 8.23
N ARG A 25 -35.80 24.48 7.24
CA ARG A 25 -35.91 25.91 6.92
C ARG A 25 -35.99 26.13 5.40
N PRO A 26 -36.61 27.23 4.94
CA PRO A 26 -37.16 27.33 3.59
C PRO A 26 -36.16 27.88 2.57
N ILE A 27 -36.48 27.60 1.31
CA ILE A 27 -35.75 27.89 0.08
C ILE A 27 -35.84 29.38 -0.28
N SER A 28 -34.71 29.98 -0.68
CA SER A 28 -34.65 31.29 -1.35
C SER A 28 -33.95 31.15 -2.70
N THR A 29 -34.56 31.74 -3.72
CA THR A 29 -34.13 31.80 -5.12
C THR A 29 -33.26 33.02 -5.40
N THR A 30 -32.13 32.85 -6.10
CA THR A 30 -31.39 33.89 -6.86
C THR A 30 -30.48 33.19 -7.86
N ALA A 31 -30.70 33.35 -9.17
CA ALA A 31 -30.13 34.38 -10.06
C ALA A 31 -28.79 33.94 -10.68
N ILE A 32 -28.81 33.75 -12.01
CA ILE A 32 -27.74 33.24 -12.85
C ILE A 32 -26.79 34.38 -13.22
N THR A 33 -25.50 34.22 -12.94
CA THR A 33 -24.42 35.05 -13.50
C THR A 33 -23.46 34.16 -14.28
N MET A 34 -23.30 34.48 -15.57
CA MET A 34 -22.34 33.83 -16.46
C MET A 34 -20.93 34.32 -16.16
N SER A 35 -19.98 33.39 -16.02
CA SER A 35 -18.54 33.67 -16.02
C SER A 35 -17.85 32.82 -17.08
N LEU A 36 -16.99 33.49 -17.86
CA LEU A 36 -16.23 32.94 -18.98
C LEU A 36 -15.02 32.16 -18.45
N SER A 37 -14.92 30.87 -18.79
CA SER A 37 -13.76 30.03 -18.52
C SER A 37 -12.80 30.02 -19.71
N SER A 38 -11.55 30.45 -19.49
CA SER A 38 -10.43 30.25 -20.42
C SER A 38 -9.81 28.86 -20.18
N SER A 39 -9.85 28.00 -21.20
CA SER A 39 -9.16 26.72 -21.21
C SER A 39 -7.80 26.86 -21.91
N PRO A 40 -6.68 26.32 -21.37
CA PRO A 40 -5.48 26.11 -22.16
C PRO A 40 -5.58 24.76 -22.87
N SER A 41 -5.63 24.80 -24.20
CA SER A 41 -5.61 23.63 -25.09
C SER A 41 -4.24 22.96 -25.06
N GLN A 42 -4.16 21.74 -24.54
CA GLN A 42 -3.08 20.80 -24.85
C GLN A 42 -3.40 20.07 -26.15
N SER A 43 -2.44 20.06 -27.08
CA SER A 43 -2.52 19.38 -28.37
C SER A 43 -2.44 17.87 -28.19
N VAL A 44 -3.59 17.18 -28.22
CA VAL A 44 -3.66 15.72 -28.31
C VAL A 44 -3.62 15.32 -29.79
N SER A 45 -2.61 14.54 -30.17
CA SER A 45 -2.57 13.85 -31.46
C SER A 45 -3.71 12.83 -31.51
N ASN A 46 -4.83 13.17 -32.15
CA ASN A 46 -6.02 12.32 -32.23
C ASN A 46 -5.85 11.23 -33.29
N ASN A 47 -5.24 10.11 -32.92
CA ASN A 47 -5.26 8.87 -33.69
C ASN A 47 -6.47 8.02 -33.22
N PRO A 48 -7.50 7.76 -34.07
CA PRO A 48 -8.72 7.07 -33.64
C PRO A 48 -8.49 5.65 -33.09
N ASN A 49 -7.42 4.98 -33.54
CA ASN A 49 -7.07 3.64 -33.08
C ASN A 49 -6.49 3.64 -31.65
N GLU A 50 -5.67 4.63 -31.29
CA GLU A 50 -5.09 4.74 -29.93
C GLU A 50 -6.16 5.04 -28.87
N HIS A 51 -7.15 5.87 -29.22
CA HIS A 51 -8.31 6.11 -28.37
C HIS A 51 -9.12 4.83 -28.14
N LYS A 52 -9.38 4.06 -29.20
CA LYS A 52 -10.12 2.79 -29.11
C LYS A 52 -9.38 1.75 -28.26
N ASP A 53 -8.06 1.68 -28.38
CA ASP A 53 -7.24 0.76 -27.58
C ASP A 53 -7.24 1.16 -26.11
N THR A 54 -7.12 2.46 -25.80
CA THR A 54 -7.18 2.96 -24.41
C THR A 54 -8.52 2.65 -23.74
N GLU A 55 -9.64 2.88 -24.44
CA GLU A 55 -10.98 2.54 -23.94
C GLU A 55 -11.16 1.04 -23.70
N ASN A 56 -10.60 0.18 -24.55
CA ASN A 56 -10.62 -1.27 -24.34
C ASN A 56 -9.86 -1.69 -23.07
N LEU A 57 -8.71 -1.07 -22.80
CA LEU A 57 -7.92 -1.35 -21.58
C LEU A 57 -8.68 -0.92 -20.32
N ILE A 58 -9.28 0.27 -20.33
CA ILE A 58 -10.11 0.77 -19.22
C ILE A 58 -11.33 -0.14 -19.02
N ALA A 59 -12.03 -0.51 -20.09
CA ALA A 59 -13.17 -1.42 -20.02
C ALA A 59 -12.79 -2.79 -19.40
N GLN A 60 -11.62 -3.33 -19.74
CA GLN A 60 -11.12 -4.58 -19.12
C GLN A 60 -10.86 -4.40 -17.61
N VAL A 61 -10.30 -3.27 -17.19
CA VAL A 61 -10.08 -2.95 -15.77
C VAL A 61 -11.41 -2.80 -15.02
N LEU A 62 -12.37 -2.07 -15.57
CA LEU A 62 -13.70 -1.89 -14.98
C LEU A 62 -14.43 -3.23 -14.88
N LYS A 63 -14.30 -4.10 -15.90
CA LYS A 63 -14.81 -5.47 -15.88
C LYS A 63 -14.19 -6.28 -14.74
N TYR A 64 -12.86 -6.29 -14.61
CA TYR A 64 -12.18 -6.97 -13.51
C TYR A 64 -12.62 -6.45 -12.15
N HIS A 65 -12.69 -5.12 -11.98
CA HIS A 65 -13.14 -4.52 -10.74
C HIS A 65 -14.57 -4.99 -10.41
N ASN A 66 -15.53 -4.87 -11.32
CA ASN A 66 -16.90 -5.32 -11.06
C ASN A 66 -17.01 -6.83 -10.81
N GLN A 67 -16.28 -7.66 -11.56
CA GLN A 67 -16.28 -9.11 -11.39
C GLN A 67 -15.74 -9.56 -10.02
N THR A 68 -14.77 -8.81 -9.47
CA THR A 68 -14.09 -9.16 -8.22
C THR A 68 -14.69 -8.51 -6.99
N LYS A 69 -15.84 -7.83 -7.09
CA LYS A 69 -16.59 -7.30 -5.94
C LYS A 69 -17.16 -8.43 -5.07
N HIS A 70 -17.34 -8.15 -3.78
CA HIS A 70 -18.19 -8.96 -2.93
C HIS A 70 -19.58 -8.32 -2.81
N PHE A 71 -20.60 -9.19 -2.81
CA PHE A 71 -22.00 -8.84 -2.63
C PHE A 71 -22.55 -9.62 -1.44
N PHE A 72 -23.61 -9.13 -0.80
CA PHE A 72 -24.26 -9.86 0.31
C PHE A 72 -24.69 -11.27 -0.09
N THR A 73 -25.09 -11.48 -1.34
CA THR A 73 -25.59 -12.77 -1.84
C THR A 73 -24.50 -13.65 -2.44
N ASN A 74 -23.34 -13.08 -2.79
CA ASN A 74 -22.25 -13.85 -3.38
C ASN A 74 -20.90 -13.15 -3.21
N TYR A 75 -19.87 -13.93 -2.84
CA TYR A 75 -18.49 -13.46 -2.80
C TYR A 75 -17.85 -13.57 -4.20
N ALA A 76 -16.82 -12.76 -4.46
CA ALA A 76 -15.93 -12.93 -5.60
C ALA A 76 -15.43 -14.39 -5.70
N ARG A 77 -15.23 -14.87 -6.93
CA ARG A 77 -14.88 -16.29 -7.15
C ARG A 77 -13.49 -16.59 -6.59
N GLY A 78 -13.47 -17.57 -5.69
CA GLY A 78 -12.27 -18.09 -5.06
C GLY A 78 -12.18 -19.61 -5.18
N PRO A 79 -11.10 -20.22 -4.66
CA PRO A 79 -11.01 -21.67 -4.55
C PRO A 79 -12.15 -22.23 -3.68
N ARG A 80 -12.66 -23.44 -3.99
CA ARG A 80 -13.75 -24.10 -3.23
C ARG A 80 -13.32 -24.66 -1.86
N GLY A 81 -12.07 -24.41 -1.47
CA GLY A 81 -11.39 -24.87 -0.26
C GLY A 81 -9.89 -24.61 -0.38
N LEU A 82 -9.19 -24.54 0.75
CA LEU A 82 -7.74 -24.30 0.76
C LEU A 82 -6.96 -25.61 0.72
N ASP A 83 -6.12 -25.75 -0.30
CA ASP A 83 -5.19 -26.87 -0.46
C ASP A 83 -3.88 -26.56 0.28
N TRP A 84 -3.89 -26.78 1.60
CA TRP A 84 -2.75 -26.49 2.48
C TRP A 84 -1.48 -27.27 2.12
N ALA A 85 -1.61 -28.47 1.56
CA ALA A 85 -0.47 -29.28 1.12
C ALA A 85 0.24 -28.70 -0.10
N ASN A 86 -0.42 -27.77 -0.80
CA ASN A 86 0.08 -27.05 -1.96
C ASN A 86 0.11 -25.53 -1.73
N GLN A 87 0.19 -25.09 -0.48
CA GLN A 87 0.39 -23.68 -0.17
C GLN A 87 1.70 -23.19 -0.82
N PRO A 88 1.68 -22.04 -1.53
CA PRO A 88 2.87 -21.48 -2.14
C PRO A 88 3.95 -21.18 -1.10
N ASN A 89 5.18 -21.56 -1.40
CA ASN A 89 6.33 -21.16 -0.59
C ASN A 89 6.37 -19.62 -0.49
N PRO A 90 6.34 -19.04 0.73
CA PRO A 90 6.35 -17.59 0.90
C PRO A 90 7.74 -16.97 0.69
N PHE A 91 8.75 -17.78 0.31
CA PHE A 91 10.13 -17.35 0.11
C PHE A 91 10.61 -17.72 -1.30
N ARG A 92 10.72 -16.72 -2.17
CA ARG A 92 11.46 -16.84 -3.43
C ARG A 92 12.94 -16.99 -3.09
N ARG A 93 13.63 -17.87 -3.81
CA ARG A 93 15.08 -18.01 -3.80
C ARG A 93 15.58 -18.13 -5.23
N TYR A 94 16.69 -17.50 -5.54
CA TYR A 94 17.43 -17.72 -6.78
C TYR A 94 18.55 -18.73 -6.52
N VAL A 95 18.22 -20.01 -6.76
CA VAL A 95 19.12 -21.14 -6.54
C VAL A 95 20.40 -20.93 -7.36
N SER A 96 21.55 -21.12 -6.70
CA SER A 96 22.91 -20.90 -7.24
C SER A 96 23.38 -19.44 -7.31
N SER A 97 22.57 -18.45 -6.93
CA SER A 97 23.06 -17.09 -6.72
C SER A 97 23.93 -17.00 -5.45
N PRO A 98 25.08 -16.29 -5.48
CA PRO A 98 25.86 -16.01 -4.29
C PRO A 98 25.01 -15.29 -3.23
N LEU A 99 25.02 -15.81 -2.01
CA LEU A 99 24.26 -15.26 -0.89
C LEU A 99 25.16 -14.36 -0.03
N LEU A 100 24.81 -13.09 0.07
CA LEU A 100 25.54 -12.04 0.77
C LEU A 100 24.78 -11.66 2.05
N PRO A 101 25.25 -12.05 3.25
CA PRO A 101 24.50 -11.83 4.48
C PRO A 101 24.48 -10.35 4.90
N LEU A 102 23.31 -9.89 5.35
CA LEU A 102 23.09 -8.58 5.93
C LEU A 102 23.19 -8.64 7.47
N LEU A 103 23.34 -7.46 8.08
CA LEU A 103 23.48 -7.30 9.52
C LEU A 103 22.12 -7.20 10.21
N HIS A 104 21.97 -7.86 11.36
CA HIS A 104 20.81 -7.68 12.23
C HIS A 104 21.01 -6.52 13.20
N PHE A 105 19.91 -5.89 13.62
CA PHE A 105 19.93 -4.77 14.56
C PHE A 105 19.09 -5.06 15.81
N PRO A 106 19.52 -4.55 16.98
CA PRO A 106 18.69 -4.59 18.18
C PRO A 106 17.41 -3.79 17.94
N VAL A 107 16.29 -4.34 18.40
CA VAL A 107 14.97 -3.69 18.27
C VAL A 107 14.81 -2.60 19.31
N GLU A 108 15.29 -2.80 20.53
CA GLU A 108 15.12 -1.85 21.64
C GLU A 108 16.35 -0.96 21.78
N ASN A 109 16.11 0.32 22.05
CA ASN A 109 17.18 1.26 22.40
C ASN A 109 17.66 0.97 23.82
N THR A 110 18.69 0.15 23.97
CA THR A 110 19.37 -0.03 25.27
C THR A 110 20.24 1.18 25.57
N GLN A 111 20.06 1.79 26.75
CA GLN A 111 20.82 2.98 27.18
C GLN A 111 22.35 2.75 27.21
N ASP A 112 22.80 1.48 27.25
CA ASP A 112 24.21 1.10 27.35
C ASP A 112 24.92 0.82 26.01
N SER A 113 24.23 0.93 24.87
CA SER A 113 24.86 0.63 23.57
C SER A 113 25.41 1.89 22.89
N THR A 114 26.70 1.90 22.59
CA THR A 114 27.37 2.87 21.69
C THR A 114 26.89 2.78 20.23
N SER A 115 25.84 1.98 19.94
CA SER A 115 25.24 1.84 18.62
C SER A 115 24.22 2.95 18.33
N VAL A 116 24.24 3.45 17.10
CA VAL A 116 23.35 4.50 16.58
C VAL A 116 21.88 4.16 16.86
N SER A 117 21.27 4.83 17.83
CA SER A 117 19.85 4.74 18.18
C SER A 117 18.98 5.10 16.97
N ALA A 118 17.93 4.32 16.72
CA ALA A 118 16.91 4.72 15.73
C ALA A 118 16.19 6.00 16.23
N PRO A 119 15.79 6.92 15.32
CA PRO A 119 15.10 8.15 15.72
C PRO A 119 13.71 7.84 16.29
N LEU A 120 13.17 8.79 17.07
CA LEU A 120 11.79 8.71 17.55
C LEU A 120 10.83 8.76 16.36
N TYR A 121 9.80 7.91 16.36
CA TYR A 121 8.88 7.80 15.23
C TYR A 121 8.26 9.14 14.84
N HIS A 122 7.72 9.87 15.81
CA HIS A 122 7.05 11.15 15.56
C HIS A 122 8.00 12.22 15.00
N SER A 123 9.30 12.17 15.32
CA SER A 123 10.27 13.15 14.83
C SER A 123 10.47 13.08 13.31
N LEU A 124 10.29 11.90 12.69
CA LEU A 124 10.45 11.71 11.25
C LEU A 124 9.45 12.54 10.44
N PHE A 125 8.26 12.80 10.99
CA PHE A 125 7.23 13.61 10.35
C PHE A 125 7.50 15.10 10.43
N MET A 126 8.44 15.53 11.29
CA MET A 126 8.84 16.93 11.47
C MET A 126 10.10 17.27 10.68
N SER A 127 11.12 16.41 10.77
CA SER A 127 12.37 16.56 10.02
C SER A 127 13.08 15.21 9.88
N LEU A 128 13.79 15.06 8.77
CA LEU A 128 14.64 13.89 8.54
C LEU A 128 16.00 14.07 9.23
N PRO A 129 16.61 13.01 9.80
CA PRO A 129 17.96 13.05 10.33
C PRO A 129 19.00 13.25 9.22
N SER A 130 20.25 13.53 9.56
CA SER A 130 21.32 13.63 8.55
C SER A 130 21.48 12.31 7.77
N PRO A 131 21.64 12.35 6.44
CA PRO A 131 21.75 11.16 5.61
C PRO A 131 22.99 10.34 5.97
N LYS A 132 22.79 9.05 6.24
CA LYS A 132 23.89 8.09 6.38
C LYS A 132 24.48 7.75 4.99
N PRO A 133 25.78 7.42 4.88
CA PRO A 133 26.37 6.94 3.63
C PRO A 133 25.78 5.58 3.23
N ILE A 134 25.84 5.23 1.94
CA ILE A 134 25.56 3.86 1.50
C ILE A 134 26.67 2.95 2.04
N SER A 135 26.29 1.94 2.80
CA SER A 135 27.20 0.96 3.39
C SER A 135 26.46 -0.35 3.62
N LYS A 136 27.18 -1.44 3.88
CA LYS A 136 26.57 -2.70 4.33
C LYS A 136 25.63 -2.48 5.50
N SER A 137 26.02 -1.67 6.49
CA SER A 137 25.21 -1.41 7.68
C SER A 137 23.91 -0.67 7.37
N SER A 138 23.97 0.43 6.63
CA SER A 138 22.78 1.23 6.29
C SER A 138 21.82 0.47 5.36
N VAL A 139 22.32 -0.29 4.38
CA VAL A 139 21.49 -1.15 3.53
C VAL A 139 20.89 -2.31 4.31
N SER A 140 21.65 -2.93 5.22
CA SER A 140 21.11 -3.97 6.12
C SER A 140 19.96 -3.42 6.95
N GLN A 141 20.13 -2.22 7.53
CA GLN A 141 19.10 -1.58 8.35
C GLN A 141 17.85 -1.27 7.52
N LEU A 142 18.00 -0.72 6.31
CA LEU A 142 16.86 -0.45 5.43
C LEU A 142 16.00 -1.69 5.23
N PHE A 143 16.59 -2.82 4.83
CA PHE A 143 15.85 -4.06 4.62
C PHE A 143 15.29 -4.65 5.92
N TYR A 144 16.04 -4.54 7.03
CA TYR A 144 15.63 -5.02 8.35
C TYR A 144 14.38 -4.30 8.87
N ASP A 145 14.33 -2.99 8.66
CA ASP A 145 13.27 -2.11 9.15
C ASP A 145 12.12 -1.93 8.13
N SER A 146 12.17 -2.55 6.93
CA SER A 146 11.09 -2.44 5.92
C SER A 146 10.49 -3.76 5.45
N LEU A 147 11.31 -4.77 5.11
CA LEU A 147 10.88 -5.95 4.35
C LEU A 147 11.27 -7.28 5.01
N ALA A 148 12.12 -7.25 6.03
CA ALA A 148 12.56 -8.44 6.76
C ALA A 148 11.43 -9.11 7.55
N LEU A 149 11.69 -10.36 7.96
CA LEU A 149 10.88 -11.02 8.98
C LEU A 149 10.93 -10.22 10.27
N SER A 150 9.80 -10.05 10.93
CA SER A 150 9.65 -9.30 12.19
C SER A 150 9.43 -10.20 13.40
N ALA A 151 8.89 -11.40 13.19
CA ALA A 151 8.77 -12.47 14.18
C ALA A 151 8.32 -13.75 13.48
N TRP A 152 8.36 -14.86 14.21
CA TRP A 152 7.58 -16.05 13.90
C TRP A 152 6.48 -16.24 14.93
N LYS A 153 5.37 -16.84 14.50
CA LYS A 153 4.26 -17.23 15.37
C LYS A 153 4.06 -18.73 15.27
N THR A 154 3.74 -19.36 16.39
CA THR A 154 3.44 -20.79 16.42
C THR A 154 2.26 -21.08 17.34
N THR A 155 1.41 -22.02 16.92
CA THR A 155 0.33 -22.57 17.73
C THR A 155 0.00 -23.98 17.27
N GLY A 156 -0.06 -24.94 18.20
CA GLY A 156 -0.17 -26.36 17.86
C GLY A 156 0.96 -26.81 16.94
N PHE A 157 0.61 -27.33 15.76
CA PHE A 157 1.55 -27.79 14.73
C PHE A 157 1.84 -26.77 13.63
N SER A 158 1.29 -25.56 13.71
CA SER A 158 1.45 -24.54 12.67
C SER A 158 2.41 -23.45 13.10
N THR A 159 3.38 -23.16 12.25
CA THR A 159 4.34 -22.06 12.43
C THR A 159 4.34 -21.18 11.18
N TRP A 160 4.30 -19.86 11.35
CA TRP A 160 4.31 -18.92 10.23
C TRP A 160 5.14 -17.69 10.54
N SER A 161 5.82 -17.17 9.51
CA SER A 161 6.60 -15.95 9.59
C SER A 161 5.73 -14.71 9.46
N LEU A 162 6.08 -13.65 10.17
CA LEU A 162 5.55 -12.30 9.99
C LEU A 162 6.63 -11.40 9.42
N ARG A 163 6.25 -10.38 8.63
CA ARG A 163 7.17 -9.38 8.08
C ARG A 163 6.94 -8.00 8.69
N ALA A 164 7.87 -7.08 8.45
CA ALA A 164 7.77 -5.68 8.85
C ALA A 164 6.57 -4.97 8.17
N ASN A 165 6.30 -5.29 6.91
CA ASN A 165 5.08 -4.93 6.19
C ASN A 165 3.99 -6.02 6.32
N PRO A 166 2.70 -5.64 6.40
CA PRO A 166 1.57 -6.58 6.41
C PRO A 166 1.36 -7.20 5.02
N SER A 167 0.63 -8.31 5.00
CA SER A 167 0.19 -8.96 3.77
C SER A 167 -1.16 -9.64 3.96
N SER A 168 -2.01 -9.58 2.94
CA SER A 168 -3.32 -10.22 2.94
C SER A 168 -3.19 -11.72 3.19
N GLY A 169 -3.75 -12.19 4.30
CA GLY A 169 -3.64 -13.60 4.67
C GLY A 169 -2.20 -14.07 4.91
N ASN A 170 -1.26 -13.16 5.17
CA ASN A 170 0.15 -13.48 5.42
C ASN A 170 0.79 -14.32 4.30
N LEU A 171 0.47 -14.01 3.04
CA LEU A 171 0.92 -14.77 1.85
C LEU A 171 2.14 -14.16 1.19
N HIS A 172 2.40 -12.87 1.40
CA HIS A 172 3.58 -12.12 0.98
C HIS A 172 3.89 -12.31 -0.52
N PRO A 173 3.03 -11.83 -1.45
CA PRO A 173 3.28 -11.87 -2.88
C PRO A 173 4.49 -11.02 -3.30
N THR A 174 4.83 -10.00 -2.50
CA THR A 174 5.85 -9.01 -2.82
C THR A 174 7.28 -9.54 -2.65
N GLU A 175 8.09 -9.39 -3.68
CA GLU A 175 9.55 -9.57 -3.70
C GLU A 175 10.27 -8.23 -3.90
N ALA A 176 11.52 -8.17 -3.47
CA ALA A 176 12.31 -6.94 -3.53
C ALA A 176 13.71 -7.18 -4.09
N TYR A 177 14.22 -6.15 -4.76
CA TYR A 177 15.52 -6.13 -5.41
C TYR A 177 16.28 -4.88 -5.00
N ILE A 178 17.59 -4.99 -4.88
CA ILE A 178 18.49 -3.83 -4.81
C ILE A 178 19.29 -3.75 -6.11
N ILE A 179 19.32 -2.56 -6.70
CA ILE A 179 20.25 -2.20 -7.77
C ILE A 179 21.12 -1.08 -7.19
N SER A 180 22.42 -1.27 -7.14
CA SER A 180 23.30 -0.39 -6.36
C SER A 180 24.66 -0.20 -7.02
N PRO A 181 25.32 0.96 -6.79
CA PRO A 181 26.77 1.04 -6.98
C PRO A 181 27.49 0.04 -6.08
N ALA A 182 28.81 -0.09 -6.24
CA ALA A 182 29.64 -0.90 -5.34
C ALA A 182 29.39 -0.52 -3.87
N ILE A 183 29.25 -1.52 -3.00
CA ILE A 183 29.11 -1.35 -1.56
C ILE A 183 30.18 -2.20 -0.91
N ASP A 184 31.07 -1.54 -0.16
CA ASP A 184 32.12 -2.22 0.58
C ASP A 184 31.55 -3.33 1.48
N SER A 185 32.24 -4.48 1.51
CA SER A 185 31.82 -5.69 2.22
C SER A 185 30.50 -6.34 1.74
N VAL A 186 29.96 -5.91 0.60
CA VAL A 186 28.80 -6.53 -0.09
C VAL A 186 29.19 -6.94 -1.51
N CYS A 187 29.58 -5.98 -2.36
CA CYS A 187 30.03 -6.23 -3.72
C CYS A 187 30.96 -5.12 -4.20
N ASP A 188 32.11 -5.49 -4.78
CA ASP A 188 33.17 -4.56 -5.21
C ASP A 188 32.86 -3.82 -6.53
N SER A 189 31.74 -4.15 -7.17
CA SER A 189 31.25 -3.52 -8.41
C SER A 189 29.77 -3.19 -8.27
N ALA A 190 29.24 -2.32 -9.13
CA ALA A 190 27.80 -2.11 -9.22
C ALA A 190 27.07 -3.43 -9.55
N PHE A 191 25.88 -3.61 -8.99
CA PHE A 191 25.20 -4.90 -9.00
C PHE A 191 23.66 -4.82 -8.92
N VAL A 192 23.02 -5.94 -9.29
CA VAL A 192 21.61 -6.25 -9.02
C VAL A 192 21.56 -7.47 -8.10
N ALA A 193 20.77 -7.40 -7.03
CA ALA A 193 20.53 -8.53 -6.14
C ALA A 193 19.06 -8.65 -5.71
N HIS A 194 18.57 -9.88 -5.57
CA HIS A 194 17.28 -10.19 -4.97
C HIS A 194 17.42 -10.22 -3.45
N TYR A 195 16.48 -9.64 -2.71
CA TYR A 195 16.47 -9.69 -1.25
C TYR A 195 15.76 -10.96 -0.76
N ALA A 196 16.50 -11.84 -0.08
CA ALA A 196 15.97 -13.07 0.50
C ALA A 196 15.58 -12.84 1.97
N PRO A 197 14.29 -12.64 2.29
CA PRO A 197 13.87 -12.18 3.61
C PRO A 197 14.05 -13.24 4.71
N LYS A 198 13.96 -14.54 4.37
CA LYS A 198 14.12 -15.62 5.38
C LYS A 198 15.56 -15.68 5.91
N GLU A 199 16.53 -15.37 5.07
CA GLU A 199 17.96 -15.40 5.36
C GLU A 199 18.49 -14.03 5.77
N HIS A 200 17.67 -12.98 5.64
CA HIS A 200 18.09 -11.58 5.73
C HIS A 200 19.40 -11.34 4.95
N SER A 201 19.35 -11.64 3.65
CA SER A 201 20.53 -11.69 2.79
C SER A 201 20.20 -11.20 1.38
N LEU A 202 21.23 -10.85 0.61
CA LEU A 202 21.12 -10.48 -0.80
C LEU A 202 21.62 -11.63 -1.68
N GLU A 203 20.81 -12.08 -2.63
CA GLU A 203 21.20 -13.03 -3.67
C GLU A 203 21.71 -12.24 -4.87
N LEU A 204 23.02 -12.26 -5.13
CA LEU A 204 23.62 -11.56 -6.26
C LEU A 204 23.10 -12.15 -7.58
N ARG A 205 22.44 -11.31 -8.38
CA ARG A 205 21.80 -11.69 -9.63
C ARG A 205 22.60 -11.27 -10.85
N ALA A 206 23.20 -10.09 -10.85
CA ALA A 206 24.03 -9.63 -11.95
C ALA A 206 25.01 -8.56 -11.47
N LYS A 207 26.13 -8.41 -12.18
CA LYS A 207 26.97 -7.20 -12.11
C LYS A 207 26.56 -6.25 -13.23
N ILE A 208 26.63 -4.95 -12.98
CA ILE A 208 26.28 -3.91 -13.96
C ILE A 208 27.45 -2.95 -14.16
N PRO A 209 27.47 -2.13 -15.22
CA PRO A 209 28.54 -1.15 -15.41
C PRO A 209 28.61 -0.15 -14.24
N ASP A 210 29.81 0.08 -13.70
CA ASP A 210 30.03 1.01 -12.59
C ASP A 210 29.65 2.46 -12.93
N THR A 211 29.59 2.78 -14.22
CA THR A 211 29.16 4.09 -14.74
C THR A 211 27.65 4.31 -14.66
N PHE A 212 26.84 3.27 -14.43
CA PHE A 212 25.38 3.39 -14.45
C PHE A 212 24.87 4.43 -13.44
N PHE A 213 25.28 4.34 -12.18
CA PHE A 213 24.80 5.27 -11.15
C PHE A 213 25.28 6.71 -11.35
N PRO A 214 26.59 6.98 -11.53
CA PRO A 214 27.08 8.34 -11.77
C PRO A 214 26.46 9.03 -13.00
N ASN A 215 26.00 8.27 -13.99
CA ASN A 215 25.38 8.83 -15.19
C ASN A 215 23.93 9.29 -14.99
N PHE A 216 23.18 8.69 -14.05
CA PHE A 216 21.73 8.89 -13.95
C PHE A 216 21.25 9.39 -12.58
N PHE A 217 22.05 9.25 -11.53
CA PHE A 217 21.61 9.49 -10.15
C PHE A 217 22.69 10.26 -9.36
N PRO A 218 22.31 11.00 -8.30
CA PRO A 218 23.26 11.69 -7.44
C PRO A 218 24.16 10.69 -6.70
N SER A 219 25.28 11.18 -6.16
CA SER A 219 26.12 10.40 -5.26
C SER A 219 25.32 9.86 -4.06
N ASN A 220 25.62 8.64 -3.62
CA ASN A 220 24.88 7.94 -2.57
C ASN A 220 23.40 7.64 -2.90
N ALA A 221 23.02 7.54 -4.18
CA ALA A 221 21.75 6.92 -4.57
C ALA A 221 21.89 5.43 -4.95
N PHE A 222 20.82 4.69 -4.73
CA PHE A 222 20.61 3.31 -5.18
C PHE A 222 19.11 3.09 -5.46
N LEU A 223 18.76 1.95 -6.05
CA LEU A 223 17.37 1.63 -6.40
C LEU A 223 16.87 0.42 -5.61
N ILE A 224 15.60 0.46 -5.24
CA ILE A 224 14.85 -0.68 -4.73
C ILE A 224 13.76 -1.04 -5.74
N GLY A 225 13.87 -2.22 -6.33
CA GLY A 225 12.83 -2.80 -7.19
C GLY A 225 11.83 -3.60 -6.36
N VAL A 226 10.56 -3.55 -6.74
CA VAL A 226 9.46 -4.30 -6.13
C VAL A 226 8.71 -5.05 -7.22
N SER A 227 8.39 -6.32 -6.96
CA SER A 227 7.62 -7.17 -7.87
C SER A 227 6.63 -8.05 -7.10
N SER A 228 5.67 -8.63 -7.80
CA SER A 228 4.61 -9.45 -7.21
C SER A 228 4.50 -10.81 -7.87
N ILE A 229 4.33 -11.85 -7.05
CA ILE A 229 4.00 -13.20 -7.49
C ILE A 229 2.52 -13.45 -7.24
N PHE A 230 1.68 -13.17 -8.24
CA PHE A 230 0.21 -13.22 -8.11
C PHE A 230 -0.31 -14.57 -7.62
N TRP A 231 0.38 -15.66 -7.98
CA TRP A 231 0.01 -17.00 -7.55
C TRP A 231 -0.09 -17.14 -6.03
N ARG A 232 0.77 -16.46 -5.24
CA ARG A 232 0.73 -16.55 -3.78
C ARG A 232 -0.62 -16.13 -3.21
N GLU A 233 -1.14 -15.00 -3.67
CA GLU A 233 -2.46 -14.51 -3.28
C GLU A 233 -3.59 -15.31 -3.94
N ALA A 234 -3.43 -15.68 -5.22
CA ALA A 234 -4.45 -16.39 -6.00
C ALA A 234 -4.77 -17.79 -5.46
N TRP A 235 -3.79 -18.44 -4.82
CA TRP A 235 -4.00 -19.71 -4.12
C TRP A 235 -5.10 -19.63 -3.06
N LYS A 236 -5.24 -18.50 -2.36
CA LYS A 236 -6.26 -18.29 -1.32
C LYS A 236 -7.46 -17.50 -1.81
N TYR A 237 -7.24 -16.44 -2.57
CA TYR A 237 -8.25 -15.42 -2.85
C TYR A 237 -8.81 -15.46 -4.26
N GLY A 238 -8.34 -16.40 -5.10
CA GLY A 238 -8.79 -16.55 -6.48
C GLY A 238 -8.74 -15.25 -7.26
N GLU A 239 -9.85 -14.89 -7.91
CA GLU A 239 -9.89 -13.74 -8.82
C GLU A 239 -9.54 -12.41 -8.14
N ARG A 240 -9.76 -12.27 -6.83
CA ARG A 240 -9.50 -11.01 -6.10
C ARG A 240 -8.02 -10.78 -5.78
N ALA A 241 -7.16 -11.77 -5.99
CA ALA A 241 -5.74 -11.73 -5.65
C ALA A 241 -4.97 -10.55 -6.25
N PHE A 242 -5.32 -10.10 -7.46
CA PHE A 242 -4.65 -8.96 -8.08
C PHE A 242 -4.88 -7.66 -7.29
N ARG A 243 -6.03 -7.50 -6.61
CA ARG A 243 -6.24 -6.37 -5.69
C ARG A 243 -5.29 -6.44 -4.50
N TYR A 244 -5.19 -7.61 -3.89
CA TYR A 244 -4.38 -7.83 -2.67
C TYR A 244 -2.89 -7.70 -2.92
N CYS A 245 -2.38 -8.20 -4.05
CA CYS A 245 -0.98 -7.98 -4.44
C CYS A 245 -0.64 -6.49 -4.48
N ASN A 246 -1.53 -5.67 -5.05
CA ASN A 246 -1.27 -4.23 -5.16
C ASN A 246 -1.44 -3.48 -3.82
N HIS A 247 -2.29 -3.93 -2.89
CA HIS A 247 -2.26 -3.39 -1.52
C HIS A 247 -0.91 -3.67 -0.86
N ASP A 248 -0.38 -4.87 -1.02
CA ASP A 248 0.90 -5.28 -0.44
C ASP A 248 2.08 -4.48 -1.02
N VAL A 249 2.07 -4.17 -2.32
CA VAL A 249 3.02 -3.22 -2.94
C VAL A 249 2.94 -1.85 -2.27
N GLY A 250 1.74 -1.31 -2.05
CA GLY A 250 1.56 -0.05 -1.33
C GLY A 250 2.10 -0.07 0.09
N HIS A 251 1.84 -1.15 0.82
CA HIS A 251 2.41 -1.37 2.15
C HIS A 251 3.94 -1.46 2.13
N ALA A 252 4.52 -2.10 1.12
CA ALA A 252 5.97 -2.17 0.92
C ALA A 252 6.58 -0.80 0.62
N ILE A 253 5.98 -0.01 -0.28
CA ILE A 253 6.40 1.37 -0.55
C ILE A 253 6.42 2.18 0.74
N GLY A 254 5.32 2.16 1.51
CA GLY A 254 5.25 2.89 2.78
C GLY A 254 6.30 2.44 3.79
N ALA A 255 6.57 1.14 3.89
CA ALA A 255 7.59 0.59 4.78
C ALA A 255 9.02 0.98 4.36
N ILE A 256 9.33 0.92 3.06
CA ILE A 256 10.62 1.34 2.50
C ILE A 256 10.84 2.84 2.75
N SER A 257 9.82 3.68 2.51
CA SER A 257 9.91 5.12 2.73
C SER A 257 10.17 5.49 4.19
N LEU A 258 9.52 4.83 5.16
CA LEU A 258 9.79 5.07 6.58
C LEU A 258 11.18 4.58 7.00
N ALA A 259 11.58 3.38 6.58
CA ALA A 259 12.91 2.85 6.90
C ALA A 259 14.04 3.68 6.27
N ALA A 260 13.83 4.23 5.07
CA ALA A 260 14.75 5.18 4.44
C ALA A 260 14.80 6.50 5.22
N ALA A 261 13.67 7.03 5.67
CA ALA A 261 13.60 8.23 6.50
C ALA A 261 14.41 8.08 7.80
N GLU A 262 14.38 6.91 8.44
CA GLU A 262 15.21 6.60 9.62
C GLU A 262 16.73 6.76 9.38
N LEU A 263 17.16 6.55 8.14
CA LEU A 263 18.55 6.65 7.70
C LEU A 263 18.91 8.03 7.14
N GLY A 264 17.96 8.98 7.19
CA GLY A 264 18.11 10.30 6.58
C GLY A 264 18.05 10.25 5.05
N TRP A 265 17.43 9.22 4.48
CA TRP A 265 17.21 9.14 3.05
C TRP A 265 15.80 9.57 2.69
N ASP A 266 15.66 9.93 1.43
CA ASP A 266 14.39 10.21 0.77
C ASP A 266 14.15 9.14 -0.31
N VAL A 267 12.89 8.97 -0.69
CA VAL A 267 12.47 7.93 -1.64
C VAL A 267 11.51 8.53 -2.65
N LYS A 268 11.71 8.23 -3.93
CA LYS A 268 10.78 8.60 -5.00
C LYS A 268 10.61 7.47 -6.00
N LEU A 269 9.40 7.31 -6.50
CA LEU A 269 9.09 6.38 -7.58
C LEU A 269 9.72 6.87 -8.89
N LEU A 270 10.45 5.99 -9.59
CA LEU A 270 10.91 6.22 -10.96
C LEU A 270 9.77 6.01 -11.96
N ASP A 271 8.78 6.87 -11.82
CA ASP A 271 7.45 6.63 -12.35
C ASP A 271 7.39 6.68 -13.88
N GLY A 272 8.35 7.35 -14.53
CA GLY A 272 8.44 7.42 -15.99
C GLY A 272 8.79 6.09 -16.66
N LEU A 273 9.39 5.13 -15.93
CA LEU A 273 9.71 3.79 -16.45
C LEU A 273 8.44 3.00 -16.77
N GLY A 274 8.50 2.19 -17.82
CA GLY A 274 7.42 1.28 -18.23
C GLY A 274 7.69 -0.16 -17.77
N PHE A 275 6.70 -1.03 -18.00
CA PHE A 275 6.76 -2.45 -17.62
C PHE A 275 8.05 -3.14 -18.12
N LYS A 276 8.44 -2.87 -19.38
CA LYS A 276 9.61 -3.50 -20.00
C LYS A 276 10.92 -3.07 -19.34
N GLU A 277 11.06 -1.79 -19.00
CA GLU A 277 12.25 -1.30 -18.31
C GLU A 277 12.38 -1.94 -16.92
N LEU A 278 11.27 -2.02 -16.17
CA LEU A 278 11.26 -2.66 -14.85
C LEU A 278 11.60 -4.15 -14.92
N GLU A 279 11.04 -4.87 -15.91
CA GLU A 279 11.34 -6.29 -16.17
C GLU A 279 12.84 -6.51 -16.43
N ARG A 280 13.46 -5.65 -17.25
CA ARG A 280 14.87 -5.75 -17.64
C ARG A 280 15.80 -5.37 -16.50
N LEU A 281 15.49 -4.29 -15.79
CA LEU A 281 16.27 -3.80 -14.66
C LEU A 281 16.40 -4.85 -13.56
N MET A 282 15.32 -5.61 -13.28
CA MET A 282 15.27 -6.64 -12.24
C MET A 282 15.58 -8.06 -12.75
N GLY A 283 15.74 -8.26 -14.06
CA GLY A 283 16.05 -9.57 -14.64
C GLY A 283 14.91 -10.58 -14.54
N LEU A 284 13.67 -10.12 -14.76
CA LEU A 284 12.45 -10.92 -14.55
C LEU A 284 11.91 -11.59 -15.82
N GLY A 285 12.49 -11.31 -16.99
CA GLY A 285 12.07 -11.86 -18.30
C GLY A 285 12.37 -13.35 -18.52
N ILE A 286 12.42 -14.16 -17.44
CA ILE A 286 12.81 -15.57 -17.44
C ILE A 286 11.72 -16.46 -18.05
N TYR A 287 10.45 -16.16 -17.77
CA TYR A 287 9.32 -16.97 -18.23
C TYR A 287 8.80 -16.49 -19.58
N GLN A 288 9.29 -17.11 -20.67
CA GLN A 288 8.71 -16.92 -22.00
C GLN A 288 7.59 -17.93 -22.26
N GLY A 289 6.52 -17.49 -22.94
CA GLY A 289 5.54 -18.38 -23.54
C GLY A 289 4.33 -18.76 -22.67
N PHE A 290 4.09 -18.13 -21.51
CA PHE A 290 2.82 -18.28 -20.81
C PHE A 290 1.67 -17.74 -21.66
N ARG A 291 0.74 -18.62 -22.04
CA ARG A 291 -0.49 -18.25 -22.74
C ARG A 291 -1.63 -18.20 -21.72
N ILE A 292 -2.20 -17.01 -21.57
CA ILE A 292 -3.37 -16.82 -20.69
C ILE A 292 -4.52 -17.69 -21.22
N PRO A 293 -5.08 -18.59 -20.39
CA PRO A 293 -6.20 -19.44 -20.81
C PRO A 293 -7.50 -18.63 -20.92
N ASP A 294 -8.46 -19.11 -21.72
CA ASP A 294 -9.75 -18.41 -21.92
C ASP A 294 -10.70 -18.48 -20.71
N LYS A 295 -10.38 -19.33 -19.71
CA LYS A 295 -11.16 -19.55 -18.49
C LYS A 295 -10.27 -20.06 -17.36
N PRO A 296 -10.74 -20.05 -16.11
CA PRO A 296 -9.96 -20.58 -15.01
C PRO A 296 -9.70 -22.08 -15.17
N ILE A 297 -8.43 -22.49 -15.03
CA ILE A 297 -8.00 -23.89 -15.16
C ILE A 297 -7.09 -24.29 -13.99
N LYS A 298 -7.17 -25.56 -13.59
CA LYS A 298 -6.27 -26.16 -12.59
C LYS A 298 -5.33 -27.14 -13.29
N GLY A 299 -4.06 -27.14 -12.93
CA GLY A 299 -3.04 -27.98 -13.55
C GLY A 299 -1.65 -27.65 -13.02
N LYS A 300 -0.62 -28.04 -13.77
CA LYS A 300 0.77 -27.66 -13.47
C LYS A 300 1.15 -26.52 -14.42
N PHE A 301 1.28 -25.33 -13.87
CA PHE A 301 1.62 -24.12 -14.63
C PHE A 301 2.78 -23.39 -13.93
N PRO A 302 3.98 -23.99 -13.84
CA PRO A 302 5.13 -23.34 -13.18
C PRO A 302 5.42 -21.93 -13.73
N GLU A 303 5.07 -21.68 -14.99
CA GLU A 303 5.20 -20.38 -15.63
C GLU A 303 4.35 -19.26 -15.00
N ILE A 304 3.28 -19.56 -14.24
CA ILE A 304 2.48 -18.53 -13.54
C ILE A 304 3.11 -18.08 -12.21
N GLU A 305 4.20 -18.74 -11.80
CA GLU A 305 5.00 -18.32 -10.66
C GLU A 305 5.98 -17.19 -11.03
N PHE A 306 5.85 -16.58 -12.22
CA PHE A 306 6.63 -15.41 -12.60
C PHE A 306 6.42 -14.23 -11.65
N GLU A 307 7.42 -13.37 -11.59
CA GLU A 307 7.38 -12.10 -10.86
C GLU A 307 6.92 -10.99 -11.81
N HIS A 308 5.78 -10.38 -11.51
CA HIS A 308 5.30 -9.19 -12.21
C HIS A 308 6.07 -7.96 -11.70
N PRO A 309 6.83 -7.24 -12.55
CA PRO A 309 7.51 -6.03 -12.13
C PRO A 309 6.50 -4.91 -11.81
N ASP A 310 6.40 -4.52 -10.53
CA ASP A 310 5.45 -3.50 -10.09
C ASP A 310 6.06 -2.10 -10.21
N CYS A 311 7.16 -1.85 -9.49
CA CYS A 311 7.77 -0.53 -9.45
C CYS A 311 9.25 -0.53 -9.06
N VAL A 312 9.93 0.58 -9.34
CA VAL A 312 11.29 0.86 -8.84
C VAL A 312 11.29 2.21 -8.14
N LEU A 313 11.86 2.21 -6.93
CA LEU A 313 12.06 3.38 -6.08
C LEU A 313 13.52 3.79 -6.14
N VAL A 314 13.82 5.05 -6.37
CA VAL A 314 15.15 5.61 -6.11
C VAL A 314 15.23 6.04 -4.65
N VAL A 315 16.27 5.60 -3.96
CA VAL A 315 16.62 6.00 -2.59
C VAL A 315 17.84 6.90 -2.67
N PHE A 316 17.76 8.08 -2.07
CA PHE A 316 18.81 9.10 -2.17
C PHE A 316 18.92 9.92 -0.87
N PRO A 317 20.05 10.62 -0.61
CA PRO A 317 20.19 11.44 0.58
C PRO A 317 19.14 12.56 0.64
N ASN A 318 18.53 12.79 1.80
CA ASN A 318 17.67 13.96 1.96
C ASN A 318 18.47 15.26 1.77
N GLY A 319 17.78 16.33 1.33
CA GLY A 319 18.41 17.62 1.04
C GLY A 319 18.96 17.76 -0.38
N VAL A 320 19.01 16.68 -1.16
CA VAL A 320 19.27 16.76 -2.61
C VAL A 320 17.98 17.20 -3.32
N ASN A 321 17.89 18.46 -3.71
CA ASN A 321 16.64 19.06 -4.20
C ASN A 321 16.57 19.29 -5.73
N ASP A 322 17.61 18.93 -6.49
CA ASP A 322 17.75 19.40 -7.89
C ASP A 322 18.25 18.35 -8.88
N PHE A 323 18.12 17.04 -8.59
CA PHE A 323 18.43 16.03 -9.59
C PHE A 323 17.18 15.63 -10.39
N ASN A 324 17.35 15.53 -11.71
CA ASN A 324 16.34 15.07 -12.63
C ASN A 324 16.82 13.79 -13.31
N VAL A 325 15.89 12.92 -13.68
CA VAL A 325 16.16 11.67 -14.36
C VAL A 325 15.73 11.83 -15.82
N ASN A 326 16.68 11.68 -16.75
CA ASN A 326 16.37 11.60 -18.18
C ASN A 326 15.87 10.17 -18.50
N TYR A 327 14.55 9.97 -18.50
CA TYR A 327 13.96 8.65 -18.73
C TYR A 327 14.28 8.05 -20.10
N LYS A 328 14.58 8.87 -21.12
CA LYS A 328 14.99 8.37 -22.43
C LYS A 328 16.34 7.66 -22.36
N GLU A 329 17.34 8.36 -21.80
CA GLU A 329 18.70 7.84 -21.68
C GLU A 329 18.77 6.70 -20.66
N LEU A 330 18.03 6.83 -19.55
CA LEU A 330 17.91 5.77 -18.56
C LEU A 330 17.27 4.51 -19.17
N SER A 331 16.18 4.63 -19.94
CA SER A 331 15.56 3.48 -20.62
C SER A 331 16.56 2.80 -21.56
N LEU A 332 17.30 3.56 -22.38
CA LEU A 332 18.32 3.00 -23.28
C LEU A 332 19.39 2.21 -22.50
N ALA A 333 19.89 2.76 -21.40
CA ALA A 333 20.87 2.07 -20.56
C ALA A 333 20.29 0.83 -19.87
N ILE A 334 19.03 0.88 -19.41
CA ILE A 334 18.34 -0.26 -18.83
C ILE A 334 18.13 -1.37 -19.87
N MET A 335 17.92 -1.02 -21.14
CA MET A 335 17.71 -2.05 -22.16
C MET A 335 18.94 -2.94 -22.38
N GLU A 336 20.13 -2.40 -22.15
CA GLU A 336 21.39 -3.18 -22.17
C GLU A 336 21.47 -4.21 -21.04
N PHE A 337 20.59 -4.15 -20.02
CA PHE A 337 20.54 -5.17 -18.97
C PHE A 337 20.12 -6.54 -19.51
N GLY A 338 19.50 -6.59 -20.70
CA GLY A 338 19.23 -7.82 -21.42
C GLY A 338 20.49 -8.60 -21.83
N ASN A 339 21.65 -7.94 -21.87
CA ASN A 339 22.94 -8.54 -22.24
C ASN A 339 23.78 -8.96 -21.02
N LEU A 340 23.26 -8.77 -19.80
CA LEU A 340 23.95 -9.15 -18.58
C LEU A 340 23.93 -10.65 -18.34
N GLU A 341 24.96 -11.14 -17.65
CA GLU A 341 24.97 -12.49 -17.11
C GLU A 341 24.11 -12.54 -15.84
N TRP A 342 22.91 -13.11 -15.98
CA TRP A 342 21.98 -13.31 -14.86
C TRP A 342 22.27 -14.65 -14.17
N ILE A 343 22.54 -14.58 -12.87
CA ILE A 343 22.90 -15.70 -12.01
C ILE A 343 21.66 -16.19 -11.26
N GLY A 344 21.53 -17.51 -11.21
CA GLY A 344 20.56 -18.23 -10.38
C GLY A 344 19.17 -18.37 -10.99
N ASN A 345 18.48 -19.44 -10.61
CA ASN A 345 17.15 -19.78 -11.10
C ASN A 345 16.11 -19.69 -9.99
N PRO A 346 14.90 -19.16 -10.26
CA PRO A 346 13.85 -19.11 -9.25
C PRO A 346 13.45 -20.53 -8.81
N ASN A 347 13.32 -20.76 -7.51
CA ASN A 347 12.76 -21.99 -6.96
C ASN A 347 11.28 -22.17 -7.35
N SER A 348 10.76 -23.40 -7.36
CA SER A 348 9.31 -23.62 -7.50
C SER A 348 8.60 -23.34 -6.16
N LEU A 349 7.43 -22.71 -6.23
CA LEU A 349 6.64 -22.33 -5.04
C LEU A 349 5.53 -23.34 -4.73
N SER A 350 4.95 -23.97 -5.75
CA SER A 350 3.87 -24.95 -5.62
C SER A 350 4.00 -26.08 -6.64
N LYS A 351 3.41 -27.24 -6.32
CA LYS A 351 3.39 -28.42 -7.22
C LYS A 351 2.30 -28.32 -8.28
N GLU A 352 1.18 -27.71 -7.93
CA GLU A 352 0.02 -27.46 -8.81
C GLU A 352 -0.46 -26.02 -8.67
N HIS A 353 -1.26 -25.57 -9.63
CA HIS A 353 -1.68 -24.21 -9.80
C HIS A 353 -3.15 -24.13 -10.21
N ALA A 354 -3.83 -23.09 -9.73
CA ALA A 354 -5.12 -22.65 -10.26
C ALA A 354 -4.90 -21.32 -10.98
N CYS A 355 -4.91 -21.35 -12.31
CA CYS A 355 -4.75 -20.16 -13.13
C CYS A 355 -6.10 -19.45 -13.25
N TRP A 356 -6.21 -18.26 -12.66
CA TRP A 356 -7.35 -17.37 -12.81
C TRP A 356 -7.03 -16.37 -13.92
N ASP A 357 -7.52 -16.65 -15.13
CA ASP A 357 -7.24 -15.90 -16.35
C ASP A 357 -7.41 -14.39 -16.18
N VAL A 358 -8.49 -13.97 -15.51
CA VAL A 358 -8.84 -12.56 -15.32
C VAL A 358 -7.76 -11.75 -14.62
N ILE A 359 -6.93 -12.37 -13.75
CA ILE A 359 -5.78 -11.71 -13.12
C ILE A 359 -4.77 -11.30 -14.18
N TYR A 360 -4.38 -12.25 -15.03
CA TYR A 360 -3.33 -12.06 -16.02
C TYR A 360 -3.80 -11.20 -17.20
N VAL A 361 -5.07 -11.36 -17.64
CA VAL A 361 -5.67 -10.46 -18.64
C VAL A 361 -5.65 -9.01 -18.14
N THR A 362 -5.99 -8.80 -16.86
CA THR A 362 -5.97 -7.45 -16.28
C THR A 362 -4.55 -6.95 -16.09
N ALA A 363 -3.61 -7.79 -15.66
CA ALA A 363 -2.20 -7.43 -15.52
C ALA A 363 -1.58 -6.98 -16.85
N GLU A 364 -1.95 -7.61 -17.97
CA GLU A 364 -1.59 -7.14 -19.31
C GLU A 364 -2.22 -5.78 -19.64
N ALA A 365 -3.50 -5.59 -19.32
CA ALA A 365 -4.23 -4.36 -19.64
C ALA A 365 -3.71 -3.12 -18.88
N VAL A 366 -3.07 -3.33 -17.72
CA VAL A 366 -2.55 -2.24 -16.87
C VAL A 366 -1.03 -2.05 -16.99
N LYS A 367 -0.37 -2.70 -17.95
CA LYS A 367 1.06 -2.46 -18.20
C LYS A 367 1.28 -1.00 -18.55
N LYS A 368 2.06 -0.31 -17.72
CA LYS A 368 2.42 1.08 -17.99
C LYS A 368 3.41 1.16 -19.15
N PRO A 369 3.17 2.02 -20.16
CA PRO A 369 4.17 2.33 -21.17
C PRO A 369 5.27 3.26 -20.62
N LEU A 370 6.45 3.22 -21.23
CA LEU A 370 7.51 4.20 -20.98
C LEU A 370 6.97 5.62 -21.28
N LYS A 371 7.21 6.55 -20.36
CA LYS A 371 6.84 7.96 -20.49
C LYS A 371 8.10 8.81 -20.48
N ILE A 372 8.60 9.13 -21.67
CA ILE A 372 9.86 9.86 -21.85
C ILE A 372 9.74 11.33 -21.41
N ASP A 373 8.57 11.92 -21.62
CA ASP A 373 8.32 13.34 -21.33
C ASP A 373 7.92 13.60 -19.86
N ASP A 374 7.78 12.54 -19.05
CA ASP A 374 7.50 12.68 -17.63
C ASP A 374 8.69 13.34 -16.94
N LYS A 375 8.42 14.41 -16.19
CA LYS A 375 9.44 15.07 -15.39
C LYS A 375 9.61 14.34 -14.07
N PHE A 376 10.82 13.87 -13.78
CA PHE A 376 11.17 13.45 -12.43
C PHE A 376 11.38 14.70 -11.57
N LEU A 377 10.59 14.83 -10.51
CA LEU A 377 10.62 15.98 -9.61
C LEU A 377 10.84 15.49 -8.18
N VAL A 378 11.82 16.09 -7.50
CA VAL A 378 12.04 15.92 -6.06
C VAL A 378 11.42 17.12 -5.36
N ASP A 379 10.18 16.98 -4.93
CA ASP A 379 9.52 18.03 -4.17
C ASP A 379 10.12 18.17 -2.78
N LYS A 380 10.19 19.42 -2.29
CA LYS A 380 10.65 19.72 -0.93
C LYS A 380 9.77 19.02 0.10
N PHE A 381 10.41 18.31 1.02
CA PHE A 381 9.75 17.70 2.17
C PHE A 381 8.85 18.69 2.91
N GLN A 382 7.59 18.28 3.14
CA GLN A 382 6.66 19.01 4.00
C GLN A 382 6.45 18.22 5.28
N ASN A 383 6.55 18.92 6.42
CA ASN A 383 6.27 18.31 7.71
C ASN A 383 4.77 18.01 7.84
N SER A 384 4.43 17.07 8.72
CA SER A 384 3.02 16.79 9.03
C SER A 384 2.50 17.73 10.12
N GLY A 385 1.18 17.82 10.24
CA GLY A 385 0.55 18.58 11.32
C GLY A 385 0.74 17.93 12.69
N VAL A 386 0.88 18.77 13.71
CA VAL A 386 0.92 18.36 15.11
C VAL A 386 -0.26 18.96 15.85
N CYS A 387 -1.08 18.11 16.48
CA CYS A 387 -2.09 18.52 17.43
C CYS A 387 -1.93 17.85 18.80
N SER A 388 -1.28 16.68 18.91
CA SER A 388 -1.08 16.00 20.19
C SER A 388 0.16 15.10 20.21
N GLU A 389 1.35 15.69 20.34
CA GLU A 389 2.61 14.94 20.51
C GLU A 389 2.62 14.05 21.76
N GLY A 390 1.94 14.48 22.83
CA GLY A 390 1.81 13.71 24.07
C GLY A 390 1.02 12.40 23.93
N SER A 391 0.38 12.15 22.78
CA SER A 391 -0.33 10.89 22.51
C SER A 391 0.59 9.70 22.26
N TYR A 392 1.83 9.94 21.82
CA TYR A 392 2.76 8.86 21.48
C TYR A 392 3.46 8.28 22.71
N LYS A 393 3.80 6.98 22.65
CA LYS A 393 4.45 6.24 23.74
C LYS A 393 5.99 6.38 23.78
N GLY A 394 6.57 7.24 22.95
CA GLY A 394 8.01 7.47 22.91
C GLY A 394 8.84 6.36 22.23
N PHE A 395 8.20 5.52 21.41
CA PHE A 395 8.91 4.48 20.66
C PHE A 395 9.75 5.05 19.51
N SER A 396 10.89 4.41 19.24
CA SER A 396 11.64 4.64 18.01
C SER A 396 10.89 4.10 16.79
N ALA A 397 11.20 4.64 15.61
CA ALA A 397 10.62 4.19 14.36
C ALA A 397 10.87 2.69 14.12
N ARG A 398 12.10 2.21 14.38
CA ARG A 398 12.44 0.77 14.36
C ARG A 398 11.55 -0.04 15.29
N GLU A 399 11.39 0.37 16.55
CA GLU A 399 10.54 -0.39 17.50
C GLU A 399 9.13 -0.55 16.96
N ILE A 400 8.55 0.54 16.43
CA ILE A 400 7.22 0.51 15.87
C ILE A 400 7.14 -0.45 14.69
N THR A 401 8.03 -0.31 13.70
CA THR A 401 7.97 -1.14 12.49
C THR A 401 8.20 -2.62 12.80
N ARG A 402 9.11 -2.93 13.73
CA ARG A 402 9.45 -4.31 14.12
C ARG A 402 8.41 -4.94 15.03
N LYS A 403 7.73 -4.18 15.90
CA LYS A 403 6.74 -4.68 16.87
C LYS A 403 5.28 -4.59 16.39
N ARG A 404 4.97 -3.78 15.39
CA ARG A 404 3.61 -3.65 14.82
C ARG A 404 3.04 -5.01 14.37
N ARG A 405 1.80 -5.31 14.75
CA ARG A 405 1.07 -6.51 14.32
C ARG A 405 -0.34 -6.15 13.87
N SER A 406 -0.89 -6.95 12.97
CA SER A 406 -2.32 -6.91 12.64
C SER A 406 -3.12 -7.57 13.76
N ALA A 407 -4.08 -6.85 14.32
CA ALA A 407 -4.99 -7.39 15.32
C ALA A 407 -5.90 -8.46 14.70
N ALA A 408 -6.03 -9.62 15.35
CA ALA A 408 -7.00 -10.64 14.92
C ALA A 408 -8.43 -10.28 15.35
N HIS A 409 -8.56 -9.63 16.50
CA HIS A 409 -9.81 -9.14 17.08
C HIS A 409 -9.52 -7.81 17.80
N MET A 410 -10.54 -6.96 17.92
CA MET A 410 -10.52 -5.79 18.80
C MET A 410 -11.31 -6.08 20.07
N ASP A 411 -11.00 -5.38 21.16
CA ASP A 411 -11.59 -5.64 22.48
C ASP A 411 -12.97 -5.01 22.71
N GLY A 412 -13.43 -4.13 21.82
CA GLY A 412 -14.72 -3.44 21.91
C GLY A 412 -14.84 -2.39 23.01
N VAL A 413 -13.77 -2.16 23.80
CA VAL A 413 -13.82 -1.32 25.02
C VAL A 413 -12.73 -0.26 25.06
N THR A 414 -11.62 -0.47 24.36
CA THR A 414 -10.55 0.52 24.24
C THR A 414 -11.09 1.78 23.57
N LYS A 415 -10.67 2.93 24.09
CA LYS A 415 -11.00 4.25 23.56
C LYS A 415 -9.73 5.06 23.36
N ILE A 416 -9.79 6.01 22.45
CA ILE A 416 -8.74 7.03 22.25
C ILE A 416 -9.33 8.42 22.43
N ASP A 417 -8.50 9.39 22.80
CA ASP A 417 -8.93 10.78 22.88
C ASP A 417 -9.08 11.39 21.49
N ARG A 418 -9.96 12.40 21.37
CA ARG A 418 -10.20 13.14 20.12
C ARG A 418 -8.92 13.66 19.50
N ASP A 419 -8.03 14.22 20.31
CA ASP A 419 -6.81 14.85 19.80
C ASP A 419 -5.82 13.78 19.30
N THR A 420 -5.79 12.59 19.92
CA THR A 420 -5.07 11.42 19.38
C THR A 420 -5.66 10.99 18.03
N PHE A 421 -6.99 10.94 17.91
CA PHE A 421 -7.64 10.61 16.64
C PHE A 421 -7.30 11.64 15.55
N TYR A 422 -7.36 12.94 15.85
CA TYR A 422 -6.97 13.97 14.88
C TYR A 422 -5.49 13.90 14.50
N GLN A 423 -4.60 13.56 15.44
CA GLN A 423 -3.18 13.38 15.15
C GLN A 423 -2.96 12.27 14.11
N ILE A 424 -3.63 11.11 14.29
CA ILE A 424 -3.57 10.00 13.33
C ILE A 424 -4.09 10.45 11.95
N MET A 425 -5.20 11.22 11.93
CA MET A 425 -5.78 11.71 10.68
C MET A 425 -4.89 12.72 9.96
N LEU A 426 -4.16 13.58 10.69
CA LEU A 426 -3.20 14.51 10.10
C LEU A 426 -2.07 13.78 9.37
N HIS A 427 -1.57 12.68 9.94
CA HIS A 427 -0.54 11.86 9.29
C HIS A 427 -1.07 11.05 8.09
N CYS A 428 -2.39 10.94 7.93
CA CYS A 428 -3.01 10.34 6.75
C CYS A 428 -3.10 11.31 5.56
N LEU A 429 -2.77 12.59 5.73
CA LEU A 429 -2.84 13.60 4.68
C LEU A 429 -1.60 13.58 3.77
N PRO A 430 -1.78 13.81 2.45
CA PRO A 430 -0.69 13.68 1.49
C PRO A 430 0.28 14.86 1.51
N SER A 431 -0.18 16.09 1.77
CA SER A 431 0.60 17.32 1.50
C SER A 431 1.36 17.86 2.72
N GLY A 432 1.13 17.29 3.91
CA GLY A 432 1.67 17.83 5.16
C GLY A 432 0.94 19.10 5.60
N CYS A 433 1.52 19.84 6.54
CA CYS A 433 1.02 21.11 7.03
C CYS A 433 1.98 22.26 6.66
N GLY A 434 1.44 23.48 6.53
CA GLY A 434 2.28 24.69 6.41
C GLY A 434 2.68 25.14 5.00
N SER A 435 2.30 24.44 3.92
CA SER A 435 2.52 24.93 2.55
C SER A 435 1.58 26.10 2.17
N GLY A 436 0.46 26.25 2.88
CA GLY A 436 -0.64 27.13 2.48
C GLY A 436 -1.41 26.63 1.25
N GLU A 437 -0.99 25.50 0.68
CA GLU A 437 -1.65 24.82 -0.43
C GLU A 437 -2.69 23.84 0.11
N LYS A 438 -3.73 23.60 -0.70
CA LYS A 438 -4.76 22.60 -0.42
C LYS A 438 -4.13 21.20 -0.32
N GLN A 439 -4.73 20.34 0.50
CA GLN A 439 -4.38 18.92 0.52
C GLN A 439 -4.66 18.31 -0.86
N LYS A 440 -3.61 17.82 -1.51
CA LYS A 440 -3.65 17.21 -2.84
C LYS A 440 -2.34 16.50 -3.17
N ARG A 441 -1.25 17.25 -3.26
CA ARG A 441 0.07 16.75 -3.65
C ARG A 441 0.64 15.82 -2.59
N GLN A 442 1.32 14.77 -3.01
CA GLN A 442 1.98 13.85 -2.08
C GLN A 442 3.38 14.35 -1.71
N LEU A 443 3.48 15.06 -0.59
CA LEU A 443 4.67 15.78 -0.13
C LEU A 443 5.14 15.37 1.28
N ALA A 444 4.24 14.84 2.10
CA ALA A 444 4.55 14.33 3.44
C ALA A 444 4.96 12.85 3.41
N LEU A 445 5.65 12.39 4.45
CA LEU A 445 5.96 10.98 4.62
C LEU A 445 4.71 10.16 4.95
N PRO A 446 4.61 8.90 4.49
CA PRO A 446 5.41 8.27 3.42
C PRO A 446 4.94 8.61 2.01
N PHE A 447 3.84 9.35 1.86
CA PHE A 447 3.18 9.61 0.58
C PHE A 447 4.10 10.22 -0.48
N ARG A 448 5.10 11.02 -0.09
CA ARG A 448 6.03 11.68 -1.01
C ARG A 448 6.81 10.76 -1.94
N ALA A 449 6.84 9.46 -1.66
CA ALA A 449 7.36 8.47 -2.57
C ALA A 449 6.55 8.33 -3.87
N LEU A 450 5.24 8.62 -3.87
CA LEU A 450 4.41 8.56 -5.06
C LEU A 450 4.51 9.87 -5.87
N SER A 451 4.20 9.77 -7.17
CA SER A 451 4.42 10.85 -8.14
C SER A 451 3.12 11.48 -8.68
N TRP A 452 1.96 11.08 -8.15
CA TRP A 452 0.67 11.65 -8.51
C TRP A 452 0.01 12.35 -7.32
N ASP A 453 -0.93 13.25 -7.62
CA ASP A 453 -1.83 13.85 -6.62
C ASP A 453 -2.74 12.79 -6.01
N ALA A 454 -3.07 12.90 -4.72
CA ALA A 454 -3.86 11.90 -4.02
C ALA A 454 -5.21 11.65 -4.71
N GLU A 455 -5.50 10.39 -5.00
CA GLU A 455 -6.75 9.96 -5.64
C GLU A 455 -7.64 9.15 -4.70
N VAL A 456 -7.20 8.91 -3.45
CA VAL A 456 -8.01 8.16 -2.47
C VAL A 456 -8.34 8.97 -1.21
N HIS A 457 -9.55 8.78 -0.71
CA HIS A 457 -10.13 9.43 0.48
C HIS A 457 -10.54 8.37 1.50
N ALA A 458 -10.99 8.78 2.69
CA ALA A 458 -11.48 7.82 3.69
C ALA A 458 -12.85 8.22 4.25
N ILE A 459 -13.79 7.27 4.24
CA ILE A 459 -15.01 7.32 5.05
C ILE A 459 -14.70 6.66 6.40
N LEU A 460 -15.01 7.31 7.51
CA LEU A 460 -14.72 6.81 8.86
C LEU A 460 -16.01 6.55 9.63
N PHE A 461 -16.05 5.38 10.28
CA PHE A 461 -17.08 4.98 11.23
C PHE A 461 -16.49 5.12 12.64
N VAL A 462 -16.86 6.19 13.34
CA VAL A 462 -16.32 6.53 14.66
C VAL A 462 -17.16 5.88 15.77
N HIS A 463 -16.51 5.12 16.66
CA HIS A 463 -17.17 4.33 17.71
C HIS A 463 -16.71 4.72 19.13
N GLY A 464 -15.41 4.73 19.38
CA GLY A 464 -14.76 4.84 20.69
C GLY A 464 -13.76 5.99 20.77
N VAL A 465 -14.11 7.17 20.25
CA VAL A 465 -13.28 8.38 20.33
C VAL A 465 -13.85 9.34 21.38
N VAL A 466 -13.16 9.52 22.50
CA VAL A 466 -13.59 10.39 23.60
C VAL A 466 -13.51 11.85 23.17
N GLY A 467 -14.59 12.61 23.37
CA GLY A 467 -14.67 14.01 22.94
C GLY A 467 -15.08 14.21 21.48
N LEU A 468 -15.37 13.14 20.73
CA LEU A 468 -15.94 13.18 19.39
C LEU A 468 -17.27 12.39 19.37
N SER A 469 -18.27 12.87 18.63
CA SER A 469 -19.54 12.16 18.53
C SER A 469 -19.38 10.85 17.75
N LYS A 470 -20.09 9.79 18.15
CA LYS A 470 -20.20 8.60 17.31
C LYS A 470 -20.91 8.95 16.00
N GLY A 471 -20.42 8.43 14.89
CA GLY A 471 -21.03 8.71 13.60
C GLY A 471 -20.16 8.39 12.40
N LEU A 472 -20.61 8.92 11.27
CA LEU A 472 -19.99 8.82 9.97
C LEU A 472 -19.24 10.11 9.65
N TYR A 473 -17.97 9.98 9.30
CA TYR A 473 -17.09 11.08 8.95
C TYR A 473 -16.43 10.84 7.59
N PHE A 474 -15.87 11.88 6.98
CA PHE A 474 -15.17 11.80 5.71
C PHE A 474 -13.90 12.63 5.75
N LEU A 475 -12.75 11.98 5.52
CA LEU A 475 -11.44 12.59 5.37
C LEU A 475 -11.16 12.80 3.88
N VAL A 476 -11.13 14.05 3.46
CA VAL A 476 -10.89 14.44 2.07
C VAL A 476 -9.40 14.70 1.86
N ARG A 477 -8.67 13.71 1.35
CA ARG A 477 -7.22 13.84 1.11
C ARG A 477 -6.84 14.69 -0.11
N ASN A 478 -7.76 14.88 -1.04
CA ASN A 478 -7.62 15.79 -2.17
C ASN A 478 -8.82 16.75 -2.21
N GLU A 479 -8.59 18.00 -1.82
CA GLU A 479 -9.64 19.00 -1.68
C GLU A 479 -10.22 19.46 -3.02
N ASP A 480 -9.56 19.20 -4.15
CA ASP A 480 -10.13 19.46 -5.48
C ASP A 480 -11.34 18.54 -5.75
N HIS A 481 -11.45 17.41 -5.05
CA HIS A 481 -12.59 16.48 -5.17
C HIS A 481 -13.75 16.81 -4.21
N LEU A 482 -13.61 17.79 -3.32
CA LEU A 482 -14.58 18.05 -2.24
C LEU A 482 -15.99 18.37 -2.78
N ASP A 483 -16.07 19.24 -3.78
CA ASP A 483 -17.37 19.68 -4.32
C ASP A 483 -18.08 18.55 -5.07
N GLU A 484 -17.33 17.73 -5.80
CA GLU A 484 -17.89 16.52 -6.43
C GLU A 484 -18.38 15.54 -5.37
N LEU A 485 -17.56 15.23 -4.35
CA LEU A 485 -17.92 14.34 -3.25
C LEU A 485 -19.22 14.77 -2.55
N LYS A 486 -19.39 16.07 -2.28
CA LYS A 486 -20.64 16.61 -1.73
C LYS A 486 -21.84 16.38 -2.64
N LYS A 487 -21.65 16.51 -3.97
CA LYS A 487 -22.71 16.36 -4.97
C LYS A 487 -23.11 14.90 -5.18
N VAL A 488 -22.16 13.96 -5.14
CA VAL A 488 -22.41 12.55 -5.44
C VAL A 488 -22.76 11.71 -4.20
N THR A 489 -22.59 12.26 -3.01
CA THR A 489 -23.04 11.62 -1.76
C THR A 489 -24.48 12.03 -1.40
N ARG A 490 -25.07 11.38 -0.39
CA ARG A 490 -26.42 11.65 0.08
C ARG A 490 -26.62 13.13 0.44
N ALA A 491 -27.69 13.73 -0.06
CA ALA A 491 -28.00 15.15 0.15
C ALA A 491 -28.28 15.51 1.62
N GLU A 492 -28.59 14.52 2.47
CA GLU A 492 -28.83 14.70 3.89
C GLU A 492 -27.54 14.80 4.73
N PHE A 493 -26.36 14.53 4.15
CA PHE A 493 -25.10 14.63 4.87
C PHE A 493 -24.73 16.08 5.17
N LYS A 494 -24.27 16.31 6.41
CA LYS A 494 -23.99 17.65 6.92
C LYS A 494 -22.77 18.31 6.28
N TRP A 495 -21.69 17.55 6.08
CA TRP A 495 -20.40 18.07 5.60
C TRP A 495 -19.86 19.23 6.45
N GLU A 496 -19.92 19.10 7.78
CA GLU A 496 -19.46 20.11 8.76
C GLU A 496 -18.15 19.67 9.41
N LYS A 497 -17.20 20.60 9.65
CA LYS A 497 -16.01 20.26 10.44
C LYS A 497 -16.42 19.92 11.88
N PRO A 498 -15.91 18.80 12.45
CA PRO A 498 -16.22 18.47 13.83
C PRO A 498 -15.56 19.44 14.81
N GLU A 499 -16.08 19.48 16.03
CA GLU A 499 -15.57 20.34 17.09
C GLU A 499 -14.09 20.05 17.39
N GLY A 500 -13.30 21.11 17.55
CA GLY A 500 -11.87 21.02 17.81
C GLY A 500 -11.03 20.47 16.65
N CYS A 501 -11.61 20.25 15.46
CA CYS A 501 -10.88 19.78 14.30
C CYS A 501 -9.85 20.82 13.84
N PRO A 502 -8.57 20.43 13.62
CA PRO A 502 -7.56 21.32 13.07
C PRO A 502 -7.99 21.99 11.76
N VAL A 503 -7.55 23.23 11.56
CA VAL A 503 -7.89 24.04 10.37
C VAL A 503 -7.39 23.37 9.09
N ASP A 504 -6.21 22.77 9.13
CA ASP A 504 -5.60 22.10 7.97
C ASP A 504 -6.03 20.64 7.81
N LEU A 505 -6.93 20.15 8.67
CA LEU A 505 -7.50 18.81 8.57
C LEU A 505 -8.86 18.86 7.84
N PRO A 506 -8.95 18.44 6.57
CA PRO A 506 -10.20 18.37 5.79
C PRO A 506 -11.04 17.14 6.19
N LEU A 507 -11.42 17.08 7.46
CA LEU A 507 -12.28 16.07 8.05
C LEU A 507 -13.69 16.65 8.28
N TYR A 508 -14.71 15.93 7.84
CA TYR A 508 -16.11 16.38 7.91
C TYR A 508 -17.01 15.34 8.58
N GLU A 509 -17.86 15.76 9.51
CA GLU A 509 -18.98 14.98 10.03
C GLU A 509 -20.07 14.90 8.95
N LEU A 510 -20.48 13.68 8.57
CA LEU A 510 -21.57 13.46 7.62
C LEU A 510 -22.89 13.20 8.35
N ALA A 511 -22.87 12.32 9.36
CA ALA A 511 -24.04 11.95 10.14
C ALA A 511 -23.65 11.48 11.55
N ARG A 512 -24.49 11.75 12.55
CA ARG A 512 -24.32 11.20 13.91
C ARG A 512 -25.15 9.94 14.08
N GLY A 513 -24.62 9.00 14.84
CA GLY A 513 -25.32 7.76 15.14
C GLY A 513 -24.35 6.64 15.51
N ASP A 514 -24.89 5.55 16.03
CA ASP A 514 -24.10 4.34 16.25
C ASP A 514 -23.91 3.60 14.92
N CYS A 515 -22.67 3.62 14.43
CA CYS A 515 -22.31 2.96 13.17
C CYS A 515 -21.72 1.56 13.37
N GLN A 516 -21.64 1.02 14.59
CA GLN A 516 -20.95 -0.26 14.87
C GLN A 516 -21.53 -1.42 14.06
N GLN A 517 -22.86 -1.61 14.10
CA GLN A 517 -23.50 -2.70 13.33
C GLN A 517 -23.35 -2.55 11.82
N ILE A 518 -23.42 -1.31 11.33
CA ILE A 518 -23.24 -1.01 9.91
C ILE A 518 -21.80 -1.32 9.48
N ALA A 519 -20.79 -0.87 10.25
CA ALA A 519 -19.39 -1.14 9.97
C ALA A 519 -19.11 -2.65 9.92
N LYS A 520 -19.61 -3.41 10.90
CA LYS A 520 -19.54 -4.88 10.91
C LYS A 520 -20.16 -5.47 9.64
N GLN A 521 -21.39 -5.10 9.31
CA GLN A 521 -22.09 -5.63 8.13
C GLN A 521 -21.32 -5.36 6.84
N LEU A 522 -20.88 -4.11 6.64
CA LEU A 522 -20.12 -3.71 5.45
C LEU A 522 -18.80 -4.47 5.30
N SER A 523 -18.12 -4.73 6.41
CA SER A 523 -16.86 -5.49 6.43
C SER A 523 -17.08 -7.01 6.45
N CYS A 524 -17.96 -7.54 5.60
CA CYS A 524 -18.27 -8.98 5.52
C CYS A 524 -18.70 -9.60 6.86
N HIS A 525 -19.46 -8.87 7.68
CA HIS A 525 -19.90 -9.29 9.03
C HIS A 525 -18.77 -9.50 10.05
N GLN A 526 -17.59 -8.93 9.83
CA GLN A 526 -16.45 -9.07 10.74
C GLN A 526 -16.58 -8.12 11.94
N ASP A 527 -16.64 -8.68 13.15
CA ASP A 527 -16.74 -7.94 14.43
C ASP A 527 -15.61 -6.92 14.62
N ILE A 528 -14.44 -7.18 14.04
CA ILE A 528 -13.27 -6.31 14.16
C ILE A 528 -13.53 -4.87 13.66
N ALA A 529 -14.49 -4.68 12.74
CA ALA A 529 -14.88 -3.37 12.26
C ALA A 529 -15.78 -2.61 13.26
N SER A 530 -16.61 -3.30 14.04
CA SER A 530 -17.47 -2.70 15.06
C SER A 530 -16.78 -2.49 16.41
N ASP A 531 -15.75 -3.28 16.68
CA ASP A 531 -15.13 -3.38 18.01
C ASP A 531 -13.89 -2.49 18.17
N GLY A 532 -13.49 -1.78 17.11
CA GLY A 532 -12.41 -0.79 17.15
C GLY A 532 -12.85 0.56 17.72
N CYS A 533 -11.89 1.44 17.99
CA CYS A 533 -12.15 2.85 18.28
C CYS A 533 -12.80 3.54 17.07
N PHE A 534 -12.34 3.19 15.87
CA PHE A 534 -12.95 3.56 14.61
C PHE A 534 -12.57 2.55 13.54
N SER A 535 -13.42 2.42 12.53
CA SER A 535 -13.11 1.74 11.26
C SER A 535 -13.25 2.70 10.09
N LEU A 536 -12.71 2.32 8.93
CA LEU A 536 -12.82 3.15 7.73
C LEU A 536 -12.88 2.31 6.46
N GLY A 537 -13.52 2.90 5.44
CA GLY A 537 -13.38 2.51 4.04
C GLY A 537 -12.55 3.54 3.29
N ILE A 538 -11.61 3.09 2.48
CA ILE A 538 -10.80 3.93 1.60
C ILE A 538 -11.48 3.92 0.23
N VAL A 539 -11.81 5.11 -0.27
CA VAL A 539 -12.60 5.33 -1.50
C VAL A 539 -11.74 6.09 -2.51
N ALA A 540 -11.58 5.54 -3.70
CA ALA A 540 -10.82 6.17 -4.78
C ALA A 540 -11.72 6.98 -5.70
N HIS A 541 -11.25 8.14 -6.15
CA HIS A 541 -11.65 8.77 -7.39
C HIS A 541 -11.15 7.87 -8.54
N PHE A 542 -12.05 7.05 -9.07
CA PHE A 542 -11.74 5.79 -9.72
C PHE A 542 -11.77 5.90 -11.25
N GLU A 543 -12.94 5.78 -11.88
CA GLU A 543 -13.04 5.81 -13.35
C GLU A 543 -12.51 7.11 -13.98
N PRO A 544 -12.80 8.32 -13.44
CA PRO A 544 -12.20 9.56 -13.95
C PRO A 544 -10.67 9.54 -13.94
N THR A 545 -10.04 8.92 -12.94
CA THR A 545 -8.59 8.75 -12.87
C THR A 545 -8.09 7.80 -13.96
N LEU A 546 -8.81 6.71 -14.23
CA LEU A 546 -8.45 5.77 -15.29
C LEU A 546 -8.53 6.42 -16.67
N HIS A 547 -9.53 7.26 -16.94
CA HIS A 547 -9.62 7.99 -18.22
C HIS A 547 -8.59 9.11 -18.34
N SER A 548 -8.33 9.85 -17.25
CA SER A 548 -7.41 11.00 -17.30
C SER A 548 -5.94 10.60 -17.33
N LYS A 549 -5.55 9.52 -16.63
CA LYS A 549 -4.15 9.10 -16.47
C LYS A 549 -3.83 7.76 -17.15
N GLY A 550 -4.84 6.92 -17.39
CA GLY A 550 -4.72 5.62 -18.07
C GLY A 550 -5.04 4.42 -17.19
N ALA A 551 -5.32 3.27 -17.82
CA ALA A 551 -5.69 2.02 -17.14
C ALA A 551 -4.64 1.53 -16.11
N TRP A 552 -3.37 1.84 -16.34
CA TRP A 552 -2.26 1.53 -15.43
C TRP A 552 -2.36 2.24 -14.07
N MET A 553 -3.24 3.24 -13.90
CA MET A 553 -3.55 3.80 -12.59
C MET A 553 -4.31 2.85 -11.69
N TYR A 554 -4.98 1.82 -12.22
CA TYR A 554 -5.70 0.86 -11.40
C TYR A 554 -4.86 0.26 -10.28
N PRO A 555 -3.73 -0.43 -10.54
CA PRO A 555 -2.86 -0.93 -9.46
C PRO A 555 -2.37 0.19 -8.52
N ARG A 556 -2.10 1.39 -9.04
CA ARG A 556 -1.59 2.53 -8.26
C ARG A 556 -2.58 3.07 -7.24
N LEU A 557 -3.88 3.03 -7.54
CA LEU A 557 -4.91 3.36 -6.55
C LEU A 557 -4.84 2.38 -5.36
N PHE A 558 -4.58 1.10 -5.61
CA PHE A 558 -4.34 0.10 -4.55
C PHE A 558 -3.01 0.36 -3.83
N TRP A 559 -1.96 0.78 -4.53
CA TRP A 559 -0.69 1.17 -3.89
C TRP A 559 -0.91 2.33 -2.92
N GLU A 560 -1.63 3.39 -3.34
CA GLU A 560 -1.93 4.53 -2.48
C GLU A 560 -2.75 4.12 -1.24
N THR A 561 -3.75 3.25 -1.39
CA THR A 561 -4.48 2.70 -0.24
C THR A 561 -3.59 1.86 0.69
N GLY A 562 -2.59 1.14 0.16
CA GLY A 562 -1.64 0.36 0.94
C GLY A 562 -0.67 1.25 1.72
N VAL A 563 -0.19 2.34 1.10
CA VAL A 563 0.63 3.36 1.78
C VAL A 563 -0.17 3.99 2.93
N LEU A 564 -1.43 4.37 2.69
CA LEU A 564 -2.33 4.88 3.74
C LEU A 564 -2.57 3.84 4.84
N GLY A 565 -2.79 2.58 4.48
CA GLY A 565 -2.90 1.48 5.42
C GLY A 565 -1.65 1.29 6.26
N GLN A 566 -0.46 1.47 5.68
CA GLN A 566 0.82 1.38 6.39
C GLN A 566 0.93 2.49 7.44
N VAL A 567 0.51 3.71 7.12
CA VAL A 567 0.45 4.82 8.10
C VAL A 567 -0.47 4.45 9.27
N LEU A 568 -1.71 4.03 9.00
CA LEU A 568 -2.67 3.66 10.05
C LEU A 568 -2.14 2.57 10.98
N TYR A 569 -1.42 1.61 10.42
CA TYR A 569 -0.74 0.54 11.14
C TYR A 569 0.34 1.04 12.10
N LEU A 570 1.20 1.95 11.64
CA LEU A 570 2.31 2.51 12.42
C LEU A 570 1.78 3.49 13.47
N GLU A 571 0.87 4.38 13.09
CA GLU A 571 0.19 5.34 13.97
C GLU A 571 -0.52 4.65 15.14
N ALA A 572 -1.30 3.59 14.86
CA ALA A 572 -1.99 2.84 15.90
C ALA A 572 -1.01 2.27 16.93
N HIS A 573 0.13 1.75 16.47
CA HIS A 573 1.15 1.20 17.37
C HIS A 573 1.91 2.30 18.11
N ALA A 574 2.16 3.45 17.47
CA ALA A 574 2.81 4.62 18.07
C ALA A 574 2.06 5.15 19.29
N VAL A 575 0.72 5.11 19.26
CA VAL A 575 -0.16 5.54 20.37
C VAL A 575 -0.50 4.39 21.33
N GLY A 576 0.05 3.20 21.12
CA GLY A 576 -0.06 2.05 22.03
C GLY A 576 -1.27 1.15 21.82
N ILE A 577 -1.91 1.20 20.65
CA ILE A 577 -3.01 0.30 20.25
C ILE A 577 -2.61 -0.51 19.00
N SER A 578 -3.57 -1.08 18.28
CA SER A 578 -3.32 -1.86 17.06
C SER A 578 -4.31 -1.50 15.96
N ALA A 579 -4.00 -1.99 14.77
CA ALA A 579 -4.87 -1.84 13.62
C ALA A 579 -4.92 -3.13 12.82
N THR A 580 -5.84 -3.20 11.87
CA THR A 580 -5.93 -4.28 10.88
C THR A 580 -6.55 -3.78 9.59
N GLY A 581 -5.91 -4.17 8.48
CA GLY A 581 -6.47 -4.06 7.15
C GLY A 581 -7.51 -5.13 6.89
N ILE A 582 -8.61 -4.70 6.27
CA ILE A 582 -9.78 -5.53 5.99
C ILE A 582 -9.93 -5.61 4.47
N GLY A 583 -9.50 -6.74 3.91
CA GLY A 583 -9.62 -7.01 2.47
C GLY A 583 -11.01 -7.52 2.03
N CYS A 584 -11.84 -7.96 2.99
CA CYS A 584 -13.21 -8.41 2.74
C CYS A 584 -14.20 -7.36 3.20
N PHE A 585 -14.89 -6.75 2.23
CA PHE A 585 -15.99 -5.83 2.43
C PHE A 585 -16.95 -5.97 1.26
N PHE A 586 -18.22 -5.64 1.46
CA PHE A 586 -19.20 -5.61 0.38
C PHE A 586 -19.11 -4.28 -0.37
N ASP A 587 -18.58 -4.32 -1.59
CA ASP A 587 -18.20 -3.13 -2.36
C ASP A 587 -19.39 -2.18 -2.59
N ASP A 588 -20.50 -2.67 -3.16
CA ASP A 588 -21.67 -1.83 -3.50
C ASP A 588 -22.50 -1.39 -2.28
N PRO A 589 -22.71 -2.21 -1.24
CA PRO A 589 -23.35 -1.75 0.00
C PRO A 589 -22.65 -0.56 0.67
N VAL A 590 -21.32 -0.47 0.56
CA VAL A 590 -20.57 0.73 1.02
C VAL A 590 -21.00 1.95 0.21
N HIS A 591 -21.15 1.81 -1.11
CA HIS A 591 -21.58 2.89 -1.99
C HIS A 591 -23.01 3.31 -1.70
N GLU A 592 -23.92 2.35 -1.48
CA GLU A 592 -25.33 2.61 -1.13
C GLU A 592 -25.45 3.47 0.13
N ILE A 593 -24.67 3.18 1.18
CA ILE A 593 -24.66 3.96 2.43
C ILE A 593 -24.20 5.39 2.19
N LEU A 594 -23.22 5.59 1.32
CA LEU A 594 -22.74 6.92 0.95
C LEU A 594 -23.62 7.64 -0.07
N GLY A 595 -24.48 6.90 -0.80
CA GLY A 595 -25.23 7.42 -1.94
C GLY A 595 -24.43 7.46 -3.25
N LEU A 596 -23.23 6.87 -3.28
CA LEU A 596 -22.39 6.82 -4.48
C LEU A 596 -23.05 5.94 -5.55
N ARG A 597 -22.95 6.37 -6.81
CA ARG A 597 -23.49 5.66 -7.97
C ARG A 597 -22.47 5.61 -9.09
N GLY A 598 -22.57 4.59 -9.94
CA GLY A 598 -21.64 4.40 -11.05
C GLY A 598 -20.24 4.04 -10.56
N SER A 599 -19.23 4.41 -11.35
CA SER A 599 -17.82 4.05 -11.14
C SER A 599 -16.90 5.24 -10.86
N ASN A 600 -17.45 6.45 -10.70
CA ASN A 600 -16.65 7.63 -10.36
C ASN A 600 -15.89 7.47 -9.05
N PHE A 601 -16.53 6.91 -8.03
CA PHE A 601 -15.91 6.63 -6.75
C PHE A 601 -16.10 5.16 -6.38
N GLN A 602 -15.04 4.46 -6.03
CA GLN A 602 -15.10 3.04 -5.64
C GLN A 602 -14.34 2.80 -4.33
N SER A 603 -14.93 1.99 -3.44
CA SER A 603 -14.27 1.51 -2.24
C SER A 603 -13.22 0.46 -2.60
N LEU A 604 -11.97 0.65 -2.15
CA LEU A 604 -10.85 -0.21 -2.52
C LEU A 604 -10.27 -1.00 -1.35
N TYR A 605 -10.27 -0.43 -0.14
CA TYR A 605 -9.67 -1.07 1.04
C TYR A 605 -10.38 -0.64 2.32
N HIS A 606 -10.49 -1.50 3.32
CA HIS A 606 -11.06 -1.15 4.62
C HIS A 606 -10.02 -1.33 5.72
N PHE A 607 -10.22 -0.66 6.84
CA PHE A 607 -9.30 -0.70 7.98
C PHE A 607 -10.04 -0.53 9.30
N THR A 608 -9.44 -0.99 10.38
CA THR A 608 -9.94 -0.78 11.75
C THR A 608 -8.78 -0.50 12.69
N VAL A 609 -8.99 0.37 13.67
CA VAL A 609 -8.00 0.80 14.66
C VAL A 609 -8.63 0.70 16.04
N GLY A 610 -7.97 0.02 16.97
CA GLY A 610 -8.50 -0.24 18.31
C GLY A 610 -7.57 -1.05 19.21
N GLY A 611 -8.03 -1.31 20.43
CA GLY A 611 -7.32 -2.18 21.38
C GLY A 611 -7.35 -3.63 20.91
N PRO A 612 -6.19 -4.31 20.76
CA PRO A 612 -6.16 -5.70 20.29
C PRO A 612 -6.56 -6.68 21.39
N VAL A 613 -7.23 -7.78 21.01
CA VAL A 613 -7.31 -8.97 21.87
C VAL A 613 -6.07 -9.83 21.65
N LEU A 614 -5.30 -10.08 22.71
CA LEU A 614 -4.11 -10.91 22.66
C LEU A 614 -4.45 -12.38 22.89
N ASP A 615 -4.22 -13.22 21.89
CA ASP A 615 -4.32 -14.67 22.03
C ASP A 615 -3.06 -15.25 22.70
N LYS A 616 -3.14 -15.50 24.00
CA LYS A 616 -2.04 -16.04 24.82
C LYS A 616 -1.61 -17.46 24.41
N ARG A 617 -2.38 -18.16 23.56
CA ARG A 617 -2.04 -19.50 23.06
C ARG A 617 -1.06 -19.45 21.88
N ILE A 618 -0.86 -18.27 21.28
CA ILE A 618 0.06 -18.08 20.16
C ILE A 618 1.40 -17.62 20.70
N MET A 619 2.41 -18.48 20.60
CA MET A 619 3.76 -18.14 21.00
C MET A 619 4.43 -17.26 19.94
N SER A 620 5.21 -16.28 20.39
CA SER A 620 6.05 -15.44 19.52
C SER A 620 7.49 -15.88 19.62
N LEU A 621 8.13 -16.08 18.47
CA LEU A 621 9.52 -16.45 18.32
C LEU A 621 10.29 -15.32 17.62
N PRO A 622 11.62 -15.18 17.85
CA PRO A 622 12.43 -14.15 17.22
C PRO A 622 12.45 -14.31 15.70
N ALA A 623 12.61 -13.22 14.97
CA ALA A 623 12.70 -13.26 13.50
C ALA A 623 13.91 -14.08 13.01
N TYR A 624 15.05 -13.89 13.68
CA TYR A 624 16.34 -14.49 13.35
C TYR A 624 17.12 -14.89 14.62
N PRO A 625 17.83 -16.04 14.63
CA PRO A 625 17.59 -17.16 13.72
C PRO A 625 16.14 -17.65 13.88
N GLY A 626 15.49 -17.96 12.76
CA GLY A 626 14.14 -18.54 12.76
C GLY A 626 14.14 -20.01 13.20
N PRO A 627 12.96 -20.63 13.35
CA PRO A 627 12.85 -22.06 13.62
C PRO A 627 13.53 -22.91 12.52
N SER A 628 14.14 -24.03 12.92
CA SER A 628 14.97 -24.88 12.05
C SER A 628 14.19 -25.73 11.04
N THR A 629 12.88 -25.86 11.21
CA THR A 629 11.97 -26.59 10.32
C THR A 629 11.00 -25.60 9.68
N ASP A 630 11.02 -25.53 8.34
CA ASP A 630 9.95 -24.89 7.58
C ASP A 630 8.65 -25.67 7.78
N ALA A 631 7.57 -24.97 8.08
CA ALA A 631 6.25 -25.56 8.28
C ALA A 631 5.60 -25.95 6.95
#